data_AF-A0A0G1V4E6-F1
#
_entry.id   AF-A0A0G1V4E6-F1
#
_cell.length_a   1.000
_cell.length_b   1.000
_cell.length_c   1.000
_cell.angle_alpha   90.00
_cell.angle_beta   90.00
_cell.angle_gamma   90.00
#
_symmetry.space_group_name_H-M   'P 1'
#
loop_
_entity.id
_entity.type
_entity.pdbx_description
1 polymer ?
#
loop_
_entity_poly.entity_id
_entity_poly.type
_entity_poly.pdbx_seq_one_letter_code
_entity_poly.pdbx_strand_id
1 'polypeptide(L)'
;MMPRMITRYLDLISEHQRDLTNSASSRFILEMVELLYTVAKSLRRELPKVKPDTHRMISNLNITHGQIISDPLVTMLLVLGHPSAHTYVKKLAQKSRRTGRRLFELFAHDPTVAKYGQMMTKRQIAILSDPSLYVGEAPRTAVRVANYWRRRLKLAA
;
A
#
# COMPACT_ATOMS: atom_id res chain seq x y z
N MET A 1 -10.90 -15.45 -28.89
CA MET A 1 -10.78 -14.02 -29.22
C MET A 1 -9.44 -13.53 -28.66
N MET A 2 -8.57 -12.94 -29.49
CA MET A 2 -7.23 -12.49 -29.06
C MET A 2 -7.30 -11.08 -28.44
N PRO A 3 -6.55 -10.78 -27.36
CA PRO A 3 -6.55 -9.44 -26.76
C PRO A 3 -6.07 -8.35 -27.73
N ARG A 4 -6.83 -7.24 -27.81
CA ARG A 4 -6.60 -6.17 -28.81
C ARG A 4 -5.18 -5.58 -28.78
N MET A 5 -4.59 -5.38 -27.60
CA MET A 5 -3.21 -4.89 -27.48
C MET A 5 -2.16 -5.88 -27.98
N ILE A 6 -2.37 -7.18 -27.78
CA ILE A 6 -1.44 -8.21 -28.29
C ILE A 6 -1.45 -8.19 -29.81
N THR A 7 -2.63 -8.08 -30.43
CA THR A 7 -2.76 -7.94 -31.89
C THR A 7 -1.98 -6.72 -32.41
N ARG A 8 -2.04 -5.57 -31.73
CA ARG A 8 -1.26 -4.38 -32.13
C ARG A 8 0.26 -4.58 -32.02
N TYR A 9 0.73 -5.36 -31.05
CA TYR A 9 2.15 -5.67 -30.95
C TYR A 9 2.60 -6.65 -32.04
N LEU A 10 1.74 -7.57 -32.46
CA LEU A 10 2.03 -8.47 -33.58
C LEU A 10 2.07 -7.70 -34.91
N ASP A 11 1.24 -6.66 -35.07
CA ASP A 11 1.26 -5.78 -36.25
C ASP A 11 2.60 -5.00 -36.41
N LEU A 12 3.52 -5.04 -35.43
CA LEU A 12 4.86 -4.43 -35.56
C LEU A 12 5.73 -5.12 -36.61
N ILE A 13 5.50 -6.41 -36.82
CA ILE A 13 6.12 -7.17 -37.90
C ILE A 13 5.20 -7.01 -39.11
N SER A 14 5.70 -6.33 -40.15
CA SER A 14 5.01 -6.19 -41.43
C SER A 14 5.91 -6.78 -42.49
N GLU A 15 5.44 -7.80 -43.19
CA GLU A 15 6.25 -8.49 -44.19
C GLU A 15 6.56 -7.58 -45.39
N HIS A 16 5.63 -6.70 -45.78
CA HIS A 16 5.69 -5.85 -46.99
C HIS A 16 5.18 -4.41 -46.73
N GLN A 17 5.16 -3.56 -47.78
CA GLN A 17 4.68 -2.16 -47.75
C GLN A 17 3.20 -2.02 -47.36
N ARG A 18 2.38 -3.08 -47.52
CA ARG A 18 1.00 -3.15 -47.06
C ARG A 18 0.62 -4.60 -46.73
N ASP A 19 0.78 -4.97 -45.48
CA ASP A 19 0.32 -6.26 -44.96
C ASP A 19 -1.22 -6.26 -44.80
N LEU A 20 -1.88 -7.25 -45.40
CA LEU A 20 -3.34 -7.42 -45.34
C LEU A 20 -3.83 -7.78 -43.94
N THR A 21 -3.02 -8.51 -43.15
CA THR A 21 -3.36 -8.87 -41.77
C THR A 21 -3.30 -7.66 -40.85
N ASN A 22 -2.25 -6.82 -40.98
CA ASN A 22 -2.13 -5.55 -40.26
C ASN A 22 -3.22 -4.53 -40.67
N SER A 23 -3.58 -4.52 -41.96
CA SER A 23 -4.71 -3.72 -42.46
C SER A 23 -6.04 -4.19 -41.86
N ALA A 24 -6.25 -5.50 -41.73
CA ALA A 24 -7.46 -6.07 -41.14
C ALA A 24 -7.57 -5.79 -39.64
N SER A 25 -6.50 -5.97 -38.87
CA SER A 25 -6.46 -5.69 -37.42
C SER A 25 -6.61 -4.20 -37.10
N SER A 26 -6.10 -3.32 -37.97
CA SER A 26 -6.20 -1.85 -37.78
C SER A 26 -7.63 -1.32 -37.71
N ARG A 27 -8.60 -2.02 -38.31
CA ARG A 27 -10.03 -1.65 -38.27
C ARG A 27 -10.60 -1.61 -36.86
N PHE A 28 -9.96 -2.33 -35.92
CA PHE A 28 -10.38 -2.43 -34.53
C PHE A 28 -9.67 -1.42 -33.61
N ILE A 29 -8.85 -0.51 -34.14
CA ILE A 29 -8.18 0.53 -33.33
C ILE A 29 -9.20 1.43 -32.64
N LEU A 30 -10.29 1.76 -33.34
CA LEU A 30 -11.36 2.60 -32.80
C LEU A 30 -12.02 1.97 -31.57
N GLU A 31 -12.10 0.65 -31.47
CA GLU A 31 -12.61 -0.03 -30.28
C GLU A 31 -11.74 0.25 -29.04
N MET A 32 -10.41 0.32 -29.19
CA MET A 32 -9.51 0.63 -28.08
C MET A 32 -9.68 2.07 -27.59
N VAL A 33 -9.88 3.01 -28.51
CA VAL A 33 -10.15 4.42 -28.19
C VAL A 33 -11.50 4.56 -27.48
N GLU A 34 -12.52 3.87 -27.97
CA GLU A 34 -13.87 3.89 -27.38
C GLU A 34 -13.87 3.27 -25.98
N LEU A 35 -13.14 2.17 -25.78
CA LEU A 35 -12.96 1.55 -24.46
C LEU A 35 -12.28 2.51 -23.49
N LEU A 36 -11.19 3.16 -23.92
CA LEU A 36 -10.49 4.15 -23.10
C LEU A 36 -11.42 5.30 -22.70
N TYR A 37 -12.16 5.85 -23.66
CA TYR A 37 -13.13 6.92 -23.41
C TYR A 37 -14.21 6.48 -22.43
N THR A 38 -14.79 5.30 -22.63
CA THR A 38 -15.85 4.74 -21.78
C THR A 38 -15.37 4.55 -20.33
N VAL A 39 -14.16 4.01 -20.15
CA VAL A 39 -13.56 3.82 -18.82
C VAL A 39 -13.25 5.17 -18.17
N ALA A 40 -12.64 6.11 -18.91
CA ALA A 40 -12.33 7.45 -18.38
C ALA A 40 -13.60 8.22 -17.97
N LYS A 41 -14.66 8.15 -18.79
CA LYS A 41 -15.96 8.74 -18.50
C LYS A 41 -16.60 8.13 -17.25
N SER A 42 -16.52 6.81 -17.10
CA SER A 42 -17.03 6.09 -15.94
C SER A 42 -16.26 6.44 -14.67
N LEU A 43 -14.92 6.45 -14.73
CA LEU A 43 -14.07 6.86 -13.62
C LEU A 43 -14.38 8.31 -13.17
N ARG A 44 -14.52 9.24 -14.11
CA ARG A 44 -14.89 10.64 -13.80
C ARG A 44 -16.24 10.72 -13.07
N ARG A 45 -17.19 9.84 -13.41
CA ARG A 45 -18.53 9.82 -12.81
C ARG A 45 -18.53 9.16 -11.43
N GLU A 46 -17.78 8.08 -11.25
CA GLU A 46 -17.84 7.27 -10.01
C GLU A 46 -16.82 7.69 -8.94
N LEU A 47 -15.59 8.11 -9.32
CA LEU A 47 -14.54 8.46 -8.34
C LEU A 47 -14.98 9.51 -7.31
N PRO A 48 -15.70 10.59 -7.66
CA PRO A 48 -16.13 11.58 -6.67
C PRO A 48 -17.14 11.04 -5.64
N LYS A 49 -17.81 9.92 -5.93
CA LYS A 49 -18.78 9.29 -5.02
C LYS A 49 -18.13 8.35 -4.01
N VAL A 50 -16.87 7.98 -4.23
CA VAL A 50 -16.14 7.05 -3.36
C VAL A 50 -15.89 7.74 -2.01
N LYS A 51 -16.48 7.20 -0.95
CA LYS A 51 -16.26 7.67 0.42
C LYS A 51 -15.49 6.61 1.21
N PRO A 52 -14.34 6.96 1.83
CA PRO A 52 -13.66 6.04 2.74
C PRO A 52 -14.52 5.73 3.96
N ASP A 53 -14.63 4.45 4.31
CA ASP A 53 -15.22 4.00 5.57
C ASP A 53 -14.11 3.88 6.63
N THR A 54 -13.90 4.95 7.37
CA THR A 54 -12.82 5.04 8.38
C THR A 54 -13.01 4.05 9.52
N HIS A 55 -14.26 3.74 9.88
CA HIS A 55 -14.57 2.77 10.92
C HIS A 55 -14.14 1.36 10.51
N ARG A 56 -14.48 0.94 9.27
CA ARG A 56 -14.01 -0.33 8.71
C ARG A 56 -12.49 -0.37 8.57
N MET A 57 -11.85 0.73 8.17
CA MET A 57 -10.39 0.78 8.08
C MET A 57 -9.72 0.52 9.44
N ILE A 58 -10.21 1.15 10.51
CA ILE A 58 -9.72 0.94 11.88
C ILE A 58 -10.01 -0.50 12.34
N SER A 59 -11.22 -1.01 12.08
CA SER A 59 -11.58 -2.40 12.39
C SER A 59 -10.60 -3.38 11.72
N ASN A 60 -10.32 -3.19 10.43
CA ASN A 60 -9.43 -4.05 9.65
C ASN A 60 -7.98 -3.99 10.16
N LEU A 61 -7.51 -2.80 10.56
CA LEU A 61 -6.19 -2.64 11.17
C LEU A 61 -6.05 -3.48 12.45
N ASN A 62 -7.12 -3.56 13.23
CA ASN A 62 -7.15 -4.28 14.51
C ASN A 62 -7.31 -5.81 14.38
N ILE A 63 -7.74 -6.33 13.23
CA ILE A 63 -7.91 -7.80 13.00
C ILE A 63 -6.64 -8.58 13.33
N THR A 64 -5.46 -7.99 13.09
CA THR A 64 -4.18 -8.67 13.31
C THR A 64 -3.69 -8.60 14.76
N HIS A 65 -4.49 -8.07 15.70
CA HIS A 65 -4.12 -7.87 17.11
C HIS A 65 -2.80 -7.07 17.27
N GLY A 66 -2.58 -6.09 16.40
CA GLY A 66 -1.39 -5.25 16.43
C GLY A 66 -0.12 -5.92 15.89
N GLN A 67 -0.19 -7.05 15.18
CA GLN A 67 1.02 -7.64 14.58
C GLN A 67 1.71 -6.75 13.55
N ILE A 68 0.99 -5.78 12.98
CA ILE A 68 1.55 -4.79 12.06
C ILE A 68 2.72 -3.98 12.69
N ILE A 69 2.81 -3.89 14.02
CA ILE A 69 3.93 -3.23 14.72
C ILE A 69 5.18 -4.11 14.85
N SER A 70 5.17 -5.33 14.34
CA SER A 70 6.34 -6.24 14.42
C SER A 70 7.58 -5.61 13.78
N ASP A 71 7.43 -5.06 12.58
CA ASP A 71 8.52 -4.44 11.84
C ASP A 71 9.13 -3.22 12.58
N PRO A 72 8.34 -2.18 12.96
CA PRO A 72 8.90 -1.06 13.72
C PRO A 72 9.50 -1.48 15.06
N LEU A 73 8.93 -2.48 15.75
CA LEU A 73 9.51 -2.99 16.98
C LEU A 73 10.88 -3.64 16.75
N VAL A 74 11.05 -4.43 15.67
CA VAL A 74 12.36 -4.98 15.30
C VAL A 74 13.36 -3.87 15.05
N THR A 75 13.01 -2.87 14.25
CA THR A 75 13.89 -1.73 13.94
C THR A 75 14.31 -1.00 15.21
N MET A 76 13.36 -0.68 16.10
CA MET A 76 13.66 0.01 17.35
C MET A 76 14.59 -0.82 18.25
N LEU A 77 14.33 -2.12 18.40
CA LEU A 77 15.17 -3.00 19.21
C LEU A 77 16.59 -3.16 18.62
N LEU A 78 16.73 -3.21 17.29
CA LEU A 78 18.04 -3.23 16.63
C LEU A 78 18.84 -1.96 16.92
N VAL A 79 18.20 -0.78 16.77
CA VAL A 79 18.83 0.52 17.06
C VAL A 79 19.26 0.63 18.52
N LEU A 80 18.49 0.04 19.43
CA LEU A 80 18.81 -0.01 20.87
C LEU A 80 19.82 -1.11 21.24
N GLY A 81 20.35 -1.85 20.25
CA GLY A 81 21.41 -2.85 20.46
C GLY A 81 20.92 -4.22 20.92
N HIS A 82 19.66 -4.58 20.68
CA HIS A 82 19.17 -5.92 21.02
C HIS A 82 19.80 -6.99 20.10
N PRO A 83 20.52 -8.00 20.65
CA PRO A 83 21.37 -8.90 19.87
C PRO A 83 20.60 -9.82 18.90
N SER A 84 19.34 -10.14 19.19
CA SER A 84 18.49 -10.98 18.33
C SER A 84 17.07 -10.42 18.19
N ALA A 85 16.96 -9.13 17.83
CA ALA A 85 15.68 -8.41 17.78
C ALA A 85 14.65 -9.11 16.87
N HIS A 86 15.04 -9.50 15.66
CA HIS A 86 14.15 -10.15 14.71
C HIS A 86 13.59 -11.48 15.25
N THR A 87 14.45 -12.32 15.84
CA THR A 87 14.04 -13.61 16.43
C THR A 87 13.11 -13.40 17.63
N TYR A 88 13.42 -12.42 18.49
CA TYR A 88 12.59 -12.06 19.63
C TYR A 88 11.18 -11.67 19.19
N VAL A 89 11.05 -10.70 18.29
CA VAL A 89 9.75 -10.21 17.83
C VAL A 89 8.98 -11.29 17.07
N LYS A 90 9.67 -12.15 16.29
CA LYS A 90 9.02 -13.30 15.63
C LYS A 90 8.36 -14.25 16.64
N LYS A 91 9.07 -14.60 17.73
CA LYS A 91 8.51 -15.43 18.81
C LYS A 91 7.35 -14.73 19.52
N LEU A 92 7.48 -13.43 19.76
CA LEU A 92 6.45 -12.61 20.38
C LEU A 92 5.17 -12.54 19.52
N ALA A 93 5.31 -12.36 18.21
CA ALA A 93 4.20 -12.34 17.26
C ALA A 93 3.50 -13.72 17.18
N GLN A 94 4.26 -14.82 17.22
CA GLN A 94 3.68 -16.16 17.31
C GLN A 94 2.89 -16.35 18.62
N LYS A 95 3.43 -15.87 19.75
CA LYS A 95 2.73 -15.90 21.04
C LYS A 95 1.45 -15.06 21.02
N SER A 96 1.49 -13.87 20.41
CA SER A 96 0.32 -13.01 20.19
C SER A 96 -0.77 -13.76 19.41
N ARG A 97 -0.43 -14.41 18.29
CA ARG A 97 -1.37 -15.23 17.50
C ARG A 97 -2.02 -16.34 18.32
N ARG A 98 -1.21 -17.08 19.09
CA ARG A 98 -1.70 -18.22 19.88
C ARG A 98 -2.59 -17.81 21.05
N THR A 99 -2.36 -16.61 21.60
CA THR A 99 -3.05 -16.15 22.82
C THR A 99 -4.16 -15.12 22.57
N GLY A 100 -4.24 -14.57 21.35
CA GLY A 100 -5.14 -13.47 21.01
C GLY A 100 -4.77 -12.11 21.66
N ARG A 101 -3.68 -12.07 22.44
CA ARG A 101 -3.21 -10.84 23.10
C ARG A 101 -2.47 -9.94 22.13
N ARG A 102 -2.56 -8.63 22.35
CA ARG A 102 -1.86 -7.64 21.52
C ARG A 102 -0.34 -7.80 21.66
N LEU A 103 0.38 -7.66 20.55
CA LEU A 103 1.84 -7.78 20.52
C LEU A 103 2.51 -6.80 21.49
N PHE A 104 2.03 -5.55 21.53
CA PHE A 104 2.54 -4.52 22.44
C PHE A 104 2.38 -4.88 23.92
N GLU A 105 1.25 -5.48 24.32
CA GLU A 105 1.05 -5.91 25.70
C GLU A 105 2.06 -6.98 26.10
N LEU A 106 2.31 -7.95 25.21
CA LEU A 106 3.28 -9.00 25.46
C LEU A 106 4.70 -8.45 25.58
N PHE A 107 5.04 -7.43 24.78
CA PHE A 107 6.31 -6.71 24.87
C PHE A 107 6.44 -5.92 26.18
N ALA A 108 5.41 -5.15 26.54
CA ALA A 108 5.42 -4.28 27.72
C ALA A 108 5.52 -5.05 29.04
N HIS A 109 5.01 -6.28 29.09
CA HIS A 109 5.05 -7.15 30.28
C HIS A 109 6.23 -8.14 30.27
N ASP A 110 7.13 -8.06 29.29
CA ASP A 110 8.28 -8.95 29.22
C ASP A 110 9.49 -8.33 29.96
N PRO A 111 9.86 -8.88 31.14
CA PRO A 111 10.94 -8.32 31.94
C PRO A 111 12.30 -8.41 31.24
N THR A 112 12.47 -9.32 30.28
CA THR A 112 13.75 -9.51 29.57
C THR A 112 14.10 -8.35 28.65
N VAL A 113 13.10 -7.57 28.23
CA VAL A 113 13.24 -6.43 27.33
C VAL A 113 12.83 -5.09 27.95
N ALA A 114 12.50 -5.08 29.25
CA ALA A 114 12.06 -3.88 29.97
C ALA A 114 13.05 -2.71 29.83
N LYS A 115 14.36 -3.00 29.85
CA LYS A 115 15.41 -1.98 29.64
C LYS A 115 15.27 -1.24 28.30
N TYR A 116 14.89 -1.95 27.23
CA TYR A 116 14.72 -1.33 25.91
C TYR A 116 13.47 -0.46 25.87
N GLY A 117 12.39 -0.90 26.52
CA GLY A 117 11.18 -0.10 26.67
C GLY A 117 11.43 1.23 27.37
N GLN A 118 12.29 1.26 28.39
CA GLN A 118 12.68 2.49 29.10
C GLN A 118 13.55 3.44 28.24
N MET A 119 14.32 2.90 27.30
CA MET A 119 15.14 3.69 26.37
C MET A 119 14.33 4.26 25.20
N MET A 120 13.11 3.76 24.96
CA MET A 120 12.25 4.25 23.88
C MET A 120 11.66 5.62 24.21
N THR A 121 11.60 6.47 23.20
CA THR A 121 10.91 7.77 23.29
C THR A 121 9.40 7.58 23.43
N LYS A 122 8.72 8.61 23.96
CA LYS A 122 7.24 8.65 24.03
C LYS A 122 6.58 8.37 22.70
N ARG A 123 7.14 8.87 21.59
CA ARG A 123 6.62 8.65 20.24
C ARG A 123 6.76 7.19 19.78
N GLN A 124 7.89 6.56 20.07
CA GLN A 124 8.11 5.14 19.75
C GLN A 124 7.11 4.26 20.50
N ILE A 125 6.93 4.50 21.81
CA ILE A 125 5.93 3.79 22.61
C ILE A 125 4.51 4.04 22.07
N ALA A 126 4.18 5.28 21.70
CA ALA A 126 2.88 5.60 21.12
C ALA A 126 2.61 4.81 19.83
N ILE A 127 3.58 4.72 18.92
CA ILE A 127 3.49 3.93 17.68
C ILE A 127 3.27 2.45 17.96
N LEU A 128 3.94 1.89 18.97
CA LEU A 128 3.75 0.49 19.34
C LEU A 128 2.38 0.23 19.97
N SER A 129 1.86 1.20 20.73
CA SER A 129 0.54 1.10 21.37
C SER A 129 -0.63 1.34 20.41
N ASP A 130 -0.42 2.21 19.41
CA ASP A 130 -1.41 2.58 18.39
C ASP A 130 -0.76 2.51 17.00
N PRO A 131 -1.00 1.41 16.26
CA PRO A 131 -0.45 1.24 14.93
C PRO A 131 -0.92 2.28 13.91
N SER A 132 -2.02 3.00 14.17
CA SER A 132 -2.52 4.05 13.27
C SER A 132 -1.57 5.24 13.18
N LEU A 133 -0.62 5.36 14.12
CA LEU A 133 0.43 6.37 14.11
C LEU A 133 1.62 5.99 13.23
N TYR A 134 1.72 4.73 12.79
CA TYR A 134 2.79 4.23 11.92
C TYR A 134 2.50 4.44 10.43
N VAL A 135 2.33 5.70 10.02
CA VAL A 135 1.93 6.07 8.64
C VAL A 135 3.10 6.41 7.70
N GLY A 136 4.32 6.49 8.24
CA GLY A 136 5.53 6.81 7.48
C GLY A 136 5.39 8.05 6.58
N GLU A 137 5.84 7.93 5.33
CA GLU A 137 5.81 9.00 4.33
C GLU A 137 4.50 9.05 3.52
N ALA A 138 3.51 8.21 3.84
CA ALA A 138 2.27 8.12 3.07
C ALA A 138 1.49 9.45 3.02
N PRO A 139 1.27 10.17 4.15
CA PRO A 139 0.54 11.45 4.12
C PRO A 139 1.26 12.51 3.29
N ARG A 140 2.60 12.60 3.44
CA ARG A 140 3.44 13.54 2.70
C ARG A 140 3.41 13.26 1.21
N THR A 141 3.50 11.98 0.83
CA THR A 141 3.44 11.55 -0.57
C THR A 141 2.08 11.84 -1.19
N ALA A 142 0.98 11.57 -0.48
CA ALA A 142 -0.37 11.87 -0.95
C ALA A 142 -0.54 13.37 -1.26
N VAL A 143 -0.15 14.24 -0.33
CA VAL A 143 -0.20 15.70 -0.52
C VAL A 143 0.70 16.14 -1.67
N ARG A 144 1.92 15.59 -1.77
CA ARG A 144 2.86 15.90 -2.85
C ARG A 144 2.29 15.57 -4.23
N VAL A 145 1.68 14.39 -4.39
CA VAL A 145 1.05 13.96 -5.64
C VAL A 145 -0.16 14.83 -5.98
N ALA A 146 -1.02 15.15 -5.00
CA ALA A 146 -2.16 16.03 -5.21
C ALA A 146 -1.73 17.43 -5.68
N ASN A 147 -0.72 18.02 -5.03
CA ASN A 147 -0.18 19.33 -5.41
C ASN A 147 0.50 19.32 -6.79
N TYR A 148 1.17 18.21 -7.14
CA TYR A 148 1.73 18.05 -8.48
C TYR A 148 0.64 18.15 -9.56
N TRP A 149 -0.45 17.38 -9.42
CA TRP A 149 -1.54 17.38 -10.39
C TRP A 149 -2.34 18.67 -10.38
N ARG A 150 -2.57 19.29 -9.22
CA ARG A 150 -3.22 20.61 -9.14
C ARG A 150 -2.49 21.64 -9.99
N ARG A 151 -1.15 21.71 -9.87
CA ARG A 151 -0.31 22.60 -10.68
C ARG A 151 -0.34 22.24 -12.16
N ARG A 152 -0.17 20.96 -12.49
CA ARG A 152 -0.13 20.49 -13.88
C ARG A 152 -1.45 20.74 -14.63
N LEU A 153 -2.58 20.63 -13.93
CA LEU A 153 -3.92 20.84 -14.48
C LEU A 153 -4.41 22.28 -14.36
N LYS A 154 -3.62 23.19 -13.77
CA LYS A 154 -4.00 24.59 -13.52
C LYS A 154 -5.35 24.74 -12.80
N LEU A 155 -5.63 23.83 -11.86
CA LEU A 155 -6.83 23.93 -11.04
C LEU A 155 -6.63 25.08 -10.04
N ALA A 156 -7.61 25.99 -9.96
CA ALA A 156 -7.58 27.11 -9.01
C ALA A 156 -7.39 26.61 -7.57
N ALA A 157 -6.72 27.41 -6.74
CA ALA A 157 -6.38 27.10 -5.35
C ALA A 157 -7.63 26.96 -4.48
#